data_AF-A0A0P7A8I8-F1
#
_entry.id   AF-A0A0P7A8I8-F1
#
_cell.length_a   1.000
_cell.length_b   1.000
_cell.length_c   1.000
_cell.angle_alpha   90.00
_cell.angle_beta   90.00
_cell.angle_gamma   90.00
#
_symmetry.space_group_name_H-M   'P 1'
#
loop_
_entity.id
_entity.type
_entity.pdbx_description
1 polymer ?
#
loop_
_entity_poly.entity_id
_entity_poly.type
_entity_poly.pdbx_seq_one_letter_code
_entity_poly.pdbx_strand_id
1 'polypeptide(L)'
;MKNIKNIFAVIGFLFVMASLVYAVQNSDAEAALVAASENVVDENTADVGYKISAIDIPEDLNFAGEAVPLDDPEVLERVDREFLVNTYWQSNAILLMKRAHKYFPIIEPILAKNGIPNDFKYLAVAESGLQNVVSPAGATGFWQIMRATAREYGLEVNENVDERYHIEKSTQVACDYLNKWKKRFGTWTLTAAAYNAGPGGIQKYMDIQKANDYYDLLLNPETSRYVFRIMAIKEIVSNPAKYGFDVAKEDFYQAVPTFTVEVDEPIGNWADFAQQYEISYKVLKRHNPWLREPHLNNASRKKYTIEIPNKGYYRESK
;
A
#
# COMPACT_ATOMS: atom_id res chain seq x y z
N MET A 1 -16.37 -60.52 -68.30
CA MET A 1 -17.20 -59.80 -67.30
C MET A 1 -17.15 -60.41 -65.88
N LYS A 2 -17.09 -61.74 -65.70
CA LYS A 2 -17.06 -62.37 -64.36
C LYS A 2 -15.79 -62.05 -63.55
N ASN A 3 -14.63 -62.05 -64.21
CA ASN A 3 -13.33 -61.79 -63.56
C ASN A 3 -13.20 -60.33 -63.08
N ILE A 4 -13.79 -59.38 -63.81
CA ILE A 4 -13.81 -57.95 -63.44
C ILE A 4 -14.68 -57.72 -62.19
N LYS A 5 -15.84 -58.40 -62.08
CA LYS A 5 -16.68 -58.33 -60.87
C LYS A 5 -15.97 -58.89 -59.63
N ASN A 6 -15.19 -59.96 -59.78
CA ASN A 6 -14.40 -60.53 -58.68
C ASN A 6 -13.26 -59.59 -58.24
N ILE A 7 -12.62 -58.88 -59.18
CA ILE A 7 -11.59 -57.88 -58.86
C ILE A 7 -12.19 -56.72 -58.07
N PHE A 8 -13.34 -56.18 -58.48
CA PHE A 8 -14.03 -55.12 -57.73
C PHE A 8 -14.52 -55.57 -56.35
N ALA A 9 -14.95 -56.83 -56.22
CA ALA A 9 -15.33 -57.39 -54.91
C ALA A 9 -14.13 -57.51 -53.95
N VAL A 10 -12.95 -57.91 -54.46
CA VAL A 10 -11.72 -57.98 -53.68
C VAL A 10 -11.23 -56.58 -53.28
N ILE A 11 -11.28 -55.61 -54.20
CA ILE A 11 -10.92 -54.22 -53.89
C ILE A 11 -11.87 -53.63 -52.84
N GLY A 12 -13.18 -53.86 -52.97
CA GLY A 12 -14.16 -53.43 -51.99
C GLY A 12 -13.95 -54.06 -50.62
N PHE A 13 -13.63 -55.36 -50.56
CA PHE A 13 -13.32 -56.05 -49.31
C PHE A 13 -12.05 -55.51 -48.66
N LEU A 14 -10.99 -55.25 -49.44
CA LEU A 14 -9.76 -54.63 -48.93
C LEU A 14 -10.00 -53.21 -48.41
N PHE A 15 -10.89 -52.45 -49.04
CA PHE A 15 -11.24 -51.10 -48.60
C PHE A 15 -12.01 -51.13 -47.27
N VAL A 16 -12.96 -52.05 -47.12
CA VAL A 16 -13.69 -52.25 -45.86
C VAL A 16 -12.73 -52.69 -44.75
N MET A 17 -11.83 -53.65 -45.02
CA MET A 17 -10.83 -54.08 -44.06
C MET A 17 -9.87 -52.96 -43.66
N ALA A 18 -9.42 -52.13 -44.61
CA ALA A 18 -8.59 -50.96 -44.33
C ALA A 18 -9.35 -49.92 -43.49
N SER A 19 -10.64 -49.70 -43.76
CA SER A 19 -11.48 -48.78 -42.97
C SER A 19 -11.72 -49.28 -41.55
N LEU A 20 -11.87 -50.59 -41.36
CA LEU A 20 -12.03 -51.20 -40.03
C LEU A 20 -10.72 -51.17 -39.25
N VAL A 21 -9.59 -51.45 -39.89
CA VAL A 21 -8.27 -51.33 -39.26
C VAL A 21 -7.99 -49.88 -38.87
N TYR A 22 -8.32 -48.91 -39.74
CA TYR A 22 -8.18 -47.49 -39.43
C TYR A 22 -9.09 -47.08 -38.26
N ALA A 23 -10.33 -47.55 -38.23
CA ALA A 23 -11.27 -47.28 -37.13
C ALA A 23 -10.80 -47.87 -35.80
N VAL A 24 -10.26 -49.09 -35.79
CA VAL A 24 -9.70 -49.73 -34.59
C VAL A 24 -8.42 -49.04 -34.13
N GLN A 25 -7.52 -48.66 -35.06
CA GLN A 25 -6.32 -47.88 -34.71
C GLN A 25 -6.67 -46.48 -34.17
N ASN A 26 -7.71 -45.84 -34.70
CA ASN A 26 -8.21 -44.58 -34.17
C ASN A 26 -8.88 -44.77 -32.80
N SER A 27 -9.58 -45.87 -32.55
CA SER A 27 -10.16 -46.12 -31.22
C SER A 27 -9.10 -46.41 -30.17
N ASP A 28 -8.01 -47.10 -30.54
CA ASP A 28 -6.88 -47.32 -29.65
C ASP A 28 -6.10 -46.02 -29.39
N ALA A 29 -5.99 -45.14 -30.41
CA ALA A 29 -5.41 -43.82 -30.26
C ALA A 29 -6.29 -42.87 -29.43
N GLU A 30 -7.62 -42.91 -29.58
CA GLU A 30 -8.57 -42.19 -28.73
C GLU A 30 -8.56 -42.74 -27.30
N ALA A 31 -8.55 -44.05 -27.11
CA ALA A 31 -8.44 -44.67 -25.79
C ALA A 31 -7.11 -44.35 -25.11
N ALA A 32 -6.00 -44.29 -25.87
CA ALA A 32 -4.70 -43.86 -25.37
C ALA A 32 -4.67 -42.35 -25.06
N LEU A 33 -5.36 -41.51 -25.83
CA LEU A 33 -5.53 -40.08 -25.56
C LEU A 33 -6.40 -39.84 -24.32
N VAL A 34 -7.48 -40.63 -24.14
CA VAL A 34 -8.35 -40.57 -22.95
C VAL A 34 -7.58 -41.07 -21.72
N ALA A 35 -6.85 -42.18 -21.81
CA ALA A 35 -6.01 -42.71 -20.73
C ALA A 35 -4.80 -41.80 -20.41
N ALA A 36 -4.28 -41.07 -21.39
CA ALA A 36 -3.28 -40.02 -21.19
C ALA A 36 -3.90 -38.75 -20.59
N SER A 37 -5.18 -38.44 -20.87
CA SER A 37 -5.92 -37.33 -20.26
C SER A 37 -6.33 -37.62 -18.81
N GLU A 38 -6.64 -38.87 -18.47
CA GLU A 38 -6.95 -39.29 -17.09
C GLU A 38 -5.70 -39.29 -16.18
N ASN A 39 -4.49 -39.32 -16.77
CA ASN A 39 -3.22 -39.18 -16.04
C ASN A 39 -2.61 -37.78 -16.14
N VAL A 40 -3.38 -36.78 -16.59
CA VAL A 40 -3.04 -35.39 -16.27
C VAL A 40 -3.32 -35.24 -14.78
N VAL A 41 -2.27 -35.44 -13.98
CA VAL A 41 -2.20 -34.89 -12.63
C VAL A 41 -2.57 -33.42 -12.81
N ASP A 42 -3.73 -33.06 -12.28
CA ASP A 42 -4.20 -31.69 -12.26
C ASP A 42 -3.16 -30.92 -11.43
N GLU A 43 -2.13 -30.38 -12.06
CA GLU A 43 -1.17 -29.44 -11.47
C GLU A 43 -1.86 -28.07 -11.26
N ASN A 44 -3.15 -28.08 -10.90
CA ASN A 44 -3.72 -27.02 -10.12
C ASN A 44 -2.94 -26.99 -8.79
N THR A 45 -1.94 -26.11 -8.75
CA THR A 45 -1.23 -25.67 -7.54
C THR A 45 -2.18 -25.09 -6.46
N ALA A 46 -3.48 -25.03 -6.75
CA ALA A 46 -4.55 -24.63 -5.86
C ALA A 46 -5.22 -25.84 -5.17
N ASP A 47 -4.46 -26.67 -4.45
CA ASP A 47 -5.07 -27.53 -3.43
C ASP A 47 -4.17 -27.67 -2.20
N VAL A 48 -4.27 -26.66 -1.31
CA VAL A 48 -4.66 -26.80 0.11
C VAL A 48 -5.10 -25.40 0.59
N GLY A 49 -6.40 -25.06 0.50
CA GLY A 49 -6.99 -23.92 1.24
C GLY A 49 -6.80 -22.50 0.72
N TYR A 50 -6.04 -22.26 -0.36
CA TYR A 50 -5.91 -20.94 -0.97
C TYR A 50 -6.98 -20.70 -2.05
N LYS A 51 -7.95 -19.80 -1.77
CA LYS A 51 -9.06 -19.47 -2.69
C LYS A 51 -8.99 -18.00 -3.11
N ILE A 52 -9.01 -17.77 -4.42
CA ILE A 52 -9.23 -16.45 -5.02
C ILE A 52 -10.73 -16.36 -5.34
N SER A 53 -11.40 -15.33 -4.85
CA SER A 53 -12.85 -15.12 -4.99
C SER A 53 -13.20 -13.64 -5.10
N ALA A 54 -14.48 -13.34 -5.30
CA ALA A 54 -14.97 -11.99 -5.02
C ALA A 54 -14.70 -11.63 -3.55
N ILE A 55 -14.50 -10.35 -3.30
CA ILE A 55 -14.24 -9.81 -1.96
C ILE A 55 -15.55 -9.31 -1.36
N ASP A 56 -15.79 -9.66 -0.10
CA ASP A 56 -16.95 -9.16 0.65
C ASP A 56 -16.72 -7.70 1.08
N ILE A 57 -17.46 -6.79 0.47
CA ILE A 57 -17.45 -5.36 0.77
C ILE A 57 -18.47 -5.11 1.90
N PRO A 58 -18.06 -4.52 3.04
CA PRO A 58 -18.99 -4.21 4.12
C PRO A 58 -20.12 -3.27 3.66
N GLU A 59 -21.36 -3.58 4.03
CA GLU A 59 -22.53 -2.74 3.72
C GLU A 59 -22.46 -1.35 4.40
N ASP A 60 -21.78 -1.25 5.55
CA ASP A 60 -21.60 -0.02 6.34
C ASP A 60 -20.25 0.67 6.08
N LEU A 61 -19.65 0.43 4.91
CA LEU A 61 -18.38 1.03 4.52
C LEU A 61 -18.45 2.56 4.65
N ASN A 62 -17.48 3.12 5.37
CA ASN A 62 -17.39 4.55 5.62
C ASN A 62 -15.94 5.01 5.71
N PHE A 63 -15.72 6.29 5.43
CA PHE A 63 -14.48 6.99 5.69
C PHE A 63 -14.70 8.12 6.69
N ALA A 64 -14.05 8.04 7.85
CA ALA A 64 -14.17 9.03 8.90
C ALA A 64 -15.62 9.30 9.35
N GLY A 65 -16.47 8.26 9.33
CA GLY A 65 -17.90 8.35 9.66
C GLY A 65 -18.80 8.85 8.53
N GLU A 66 -18.25 9.16 7.36
CA GLU A 66 -19.01 9.51 6.16
C GLU A 66 -19.29 8.23 5.36
N ALA A 67 -20.58 7.91 5.16
CA ALA A 67 -21.01 6.69 4.47
C ALA A 67 -20.64 6.73 2.98
N VAL A 68 -20.31 5.57 2.42
CA VAL A 68 -20.06 5.41 0.99
C VAL A 68 -21.38 5.05 0.29
N PRO A 69 -21.78 5.71 -0.80
CA PRO A 69 -23.01 5.41 -1.54
C PRO A 69 -22.81 4.15 -2.41
N LEU A 70 -22.86 2.97 -1.79
CA LEU A 70 -22.65 1.67 -2.47
C LEU A 70 -23.81 1.25 -3.39
N ASP A 71 -24.95 1.96 -3.34
CA ASP A 71 -26.07 1.79 -4.26
C ASP A 71 -25.80 2.40 -5.64
N ASP A 72 -24.82 3.30 -5.76
CA ASP A 72 -24.30 3.75 -7.04
C ASP A 72 -23.36 2.69 -7.65
N PRO A 73 -23.69 2.12 -8.82
CA PRO A 73 -22.87 1.08 -9.45
C PRO A 73 -21.45 1.54 -9.80
N GLU A 74 -21.26 2.81 -10.12
CA GLU A 74 -19.94 3.37 -10.44
C GLU A 74 -19.04 3.41 -9.20
N VAL A 75 -19.63 3.81 -8.06
CA VAL A 75 -18.95 3.84 -6.76
C VAL A 75 -18.62 2.43 -6.31
N LEU A 76 -19.56 1.48 -6.45
CA LEU A 76 -19.33 0.08 -6.10
C LEU A 76 -18.18 -0.54 -6.90
N GLU A 77 -18.13 -0.32 -8.22
CA GLU A 77 -17.03 -0.82 -9.07
C GLU A 77 -15.66 -0.24 -8.64
N ARG A 78 -15.62 1.03 -8.26
CA ARG A 78 -14.38 1.66 -7.76
C ARG A 78 -13.94 1.11 -6.40
N VAL A 79 -14.89 0.86 -5.49
CA VAL A 79 -14.63 0.22 -4.20
C VAL A 79 -14.10 -1.19 -4.42
N ASP A 80 -14.83 -2.02 -5.16
CA ASP A 80 -14.48 -3.42 -5.44
C ASP A 80 -13.06 -3.53 -6.00
N ARG A 81 -12.74 -2.67 -6.97
CA ARG A 81 -11.41 -2.63 -7.57
C ARG A 81 -10.29 -2.40 -6.55
N GLU A 82 -10.45 -1.47 -5.61
CA GLU A 82 -9.41 -1.22 -4.59
C GLU A 82 -9.36 -2.34 -3.54
N PHE A 83 -10.47 -2.98 -3.21
CA PHE A 83 -10.49 -4.18 -2.35
C PHE A 83 -9.76 -5.35 -3.00
N LEU A 84 -10.02 -5.62 -4.27
CA LEU A 84 -9.33 -6.65 -5.06
C LEU A 84 -7.82 -6.41 -5.10
N VAL A 85 -7.39 -5.19 -5.44
CA VAL A 85 -5.96 -4.84 -5.55
C VAL A 85 -5.24 -5.01 -4.21
N ASN A 86 -5.84 -4.54 -3.11
CA ASN A 86 -5.17 -4.57 -1.80
C ASN A 86 -5.26 -5.94 -1.11
N THR A 87 -6.26 -6.77 -1.44
CA THR A 87 -6.35 -8.14 -0.93
C THR A 87 -5.42 -9.09 -1.68
N TYR A 88 -5.39 -9.00 -3.01
CA TYR A 88 -4.62 -9.93 -3.86
C TYR A 88 -3.17 -9.51 -4.12
N TRP A 89 -2.70 -8.45 -3.47
CA TRP A 89 -1.28 -8.12 -3.36
C TRP A 89 -0.75 -8.42 -1.96
N GLN A 90 -0.76 -9.70 -1.57
CA GLN A 90 -0.61 -10.11 -0.18
C GLN A 90 0.74 -9.73 0.43
N SER A 91 1.82 -9.83 -0.35
CA SER A 91 3.16 -9.46 0.12
C SER A 91 3.23 -8.00 0.56
N ASN A 92 2.57 -7.10 -0.17
CA ASN A 92 2.49 -5.71 0.21
C ASN A 92 1.56 -5.52 1.41
N ALA A 93 0.38 -6.14 1.42
CA ALA A 93 -0.56 -6.04 2.54
C ALA A 93 0.08 -6.46 3.88
N ILE A 94 0.79 -7.59 3.91
CA ILE A 94 1.53 -8.04 5.10
C ILE A 94 2.59 -7.02 5.53
N LEU A 95 3.34 -6.44 4.59
CA LEU A 95 4.31 -5.38 4.91
C LEU A 95 3.64 -4.14 5.51
N LEU A 96 2.48 -3.73 4.97
CA LEU A 96 1.72 -2.61 5.51
C LEU A 96 1.23 -2.91 6.92
N MET A 97 0.70 -4.11 7.18
CA MET A 97 0.28 -4.55 8.53
C MET A 97 1.44 -4.51 9.52
N LYS A 98 2.60 -5.06 9.16
CA LYS A 98 3.81 -5.06 9.99
C LYS A 98 4.28 -3.64 10.35
N ARG A 99 4.22 -2.70 9.40
CA ARG A 99 4.62 -1.31 9.62
C ARG A 99 3.55 -0.50 10.36
N ALA A 100 2.28 -0.76 10.10
CA ALA A 100 1.15 -0.15 10.81
C ALA A 100 1.28 -0.39 12.31
N HIS A 101 1.53 -1.65 12.71
CA HIS A 101 1.76 -1.98 14.13
C HIS A 101 2.90 -1.17 14.76
N LYS A 102 3.98 -0.92 14.01
CA LYS A 102 5.14 -0.16 14.49
C LYS A 102 4.86 1.34 14.63
N TYR A 103 4.16 1.95 13.66
CA TYR A 103 4.10 3.42 13.54
C TYR A 103 2.76 4.04 13.93
N PHE A 104 1.66 3.28 13.93
CA PHE A 104 0.36 3.80 14.39
C PHE A 104 0.40 4.29 15.85
N PRO A 105 1.09 3.63 16.81
CA PRO A 105 1.18 4.16 18.17
C PRO A 105 1.78 5.56 18.28
N ILE A 106 2.53 6.02 17.27
CA ILE A 106 3.08 7.38 17.19
C ILE A 106 2.06 8.34 16.56
N ILE A 107 1.40 7.91 15.49
CA ILE A 107 0.47 8.74 14.69
C ILE A 107 -0.86 8.97 15.42
N GLU A 108 -1.47 7.91 15.95
CA GLU A 108 -2.81 7.92 16.55
C GLU A 108 -3.00 8.98 17.65
N PRO A 109 -2.11 9.12 18.66
CA PRO A 109 -2.28 10.15 19.69
C PRO A 109 -2.20 11.57 19.13
N ILE A 110 -1.43 11.81 18.05
CA ILE A 110 -1.32 13.11 17.41
C ILE A 110 -2.61 13.42 16.64
N LEU A 111 -3.16 12.45 15.90
CA LEU A 111 -4.47 12.61 15.24
C LEU A 111 -5.56 12.95 16.25
N ALA A 112 -5.64 12.18 17.34
CA ALA A 112 -6.64 12.37 18.39
C ALA A 112 -6.52 13.75 19.04
N LYS A 113 -5.31 14.19 19.38
CA LYS A 113 -5.05 15.53 19.95
C LYS A 113 -5.54 16.66 19.05
N ASN A 114 -5.50 16.46 17.73
CA ASN A 114 -5.87 17.46 16.73
C ASN A 114 -7.32 17.31 16.23
N GLY A 115 -8.11 16.40 16.80
CA GLY A 115 -9.49 16.15 16.38
C GLY A 115 -9.61 15.53 14.99
N ILE A 116 -8.54 14.93 14.48
CA ILE A 116 -8.55 14.24 13.19
C ILE A 116 -9.08 12.81 13.39
N PRO A 117 -10.06 12.35 12.59
CA PRO A 117 -10.54 10.97 12.64
C PRO A 117 -9.41 9.96 12.47
N ASN A 118 -9.46 8.88 13.26
CA ASN A 118 -8.37 7.89 13.29
C ASN A 118 -8.11 7.24 11.92
N ASP A 119 -9.11 7.20 11.05
CA ASP A 119 -9.02 6.70 9.68
C ASP A 119 -7.92 7.38 8.85
N PHE A 120 -7.57 8.63 9.15
CA PHE A 120 -6.51 9.35 8.43
C PHE A 120 -5.12 8.76 8.63
N LYS A 121 -4.89 7.87 9.60
CA LYS A 121 -3.62 7.12 9.66
C LYS A 121 -3.41 6.25 8.42
N TYR A 122 -4.49 5.77 7.78
CA TYR A 122 -4.43 5.00 6.55
C TYR A 122 -4.14 5.87 5.31
N LEU A 123 -4.35 7.19 5.41
CA LEU A 123 -3.85 8.13 4.40
C LEU A 123 -2.31 8.07 4.35
N ALA A 124 -1.62 8.10 5.49
CA ALA A 124 -0.17 7.95 5.54
C ALA A 124 0.30 6.59 4.98
N VAL A 125 -0.50 5.54 5.15
CA VAL A 125 -0.24 4.23 4.54
C VAL A 125 -0.36 4.31 3.01
N ALA A 126 -1.41 4.93 2.48
CA ALA A 126 -1.61 5.11 1.05
C ALA A 126 -0.54 6.00 0.38
N GLU A 127 -0.01 6.98 1.12
CA GLU A 127 1.03 7.90 0.63
C GLU A 127 2.43 7.28 0.54
N SER A 128 2.82 6.48 1.54
CA SER A 128 4.23 6.05 1.70
C SER A 128 4.43 4.59 2.09
N GLY A 129 3.35 3.87 2.39
CA GLY A 129 3.43 2.58 3.06
C GLY A 129 4.11 2.67 4.44
N LEU A 130 3.97 3.81 5.13
CA LEU A 130 4.63 4.15 6.39
C LEU A 130 6.16 4.09 6.31
N GLN A 131 6.69 4.77 5.30
CA GLN A 131 8.13 4.86 5.05
C GLN A 131 8.57 6.29 4.76
N ASN A 132 9.86 6.53 5.00
CA ASN A 132 10.53 7.75 4.60
C ASN A 132 10.99 7.68 3.14
N VAL A 133 10.05 7.89 2.21
CA VAL A 133 10.29 7.90 0.75
C VAL A 133 10.15 9.30 0.15
N VAL A 134 10.68 9.48 -1.06
CA VAL A 134 10.59 10.74 -1.81
C VAL A 134 9.93 10.46 -3.15
N SER A 135 8.84 11.16 -3.47
CA SER A 135 8.23 11.04 -4.79
C SER A 135 9.07 11.71 -5.87
N PRO A 136 8.85 11.39 -7.16
CA PRO A 136 9.47 12.10 -8.27
C PRO A 136 9.22 13.63 -8.24
N ALA A 137 8.09 14.06 -7.69
CA ALA A 137 7.74 15.48 -7.54
C ALA A 137 8.37 16.14 -6.30
N GLY A 138 9.03 15.38 -5.42
CA GLY A 138 9.70 15.89 -4.22
C GLY A 138 8.83 15.92 -2.96
N ALA A 139 7.66 15.28 -2.99
CA ALA A 139 6.90 14.95 -1.78
C ALA A 139 7.73 14.00 -0.91
N THR A 140 7.71 14.16 0.42
CA THR A 140 8.70 13.48 1.29
C THR A 140 8.09 12.96 2.58
N GLY A 141 8.59 11.79 3.02
CA GLY A 141 8.28 11.21 4.32
C GLY A 141 6.98 10.43 4.34
N PHE A 142 6.53 10.11 5.55
CA PHE A 142 5.33 9.31 5.81
C PHE A 142 4.06 9.91 5.20
N TRP A 143 3.98 11.24 5.25
CA TRP A 143 2.82 12.01 4.83
C TRP A 143 2.98 12.63 3.44
N GLN A 144 4.07 12.31 2.72
CA GLN A 144 4.39 12.84 1.39
C GLN A 144 4.21 14.37 1.30
N ILE A 145 4.81 15.10 2.26
CA ILE A 145 4.63 16.55 2.34
C ILE A 145 5.58 17.24 1.33
N MET A 146 5.01 18.14 0.53
CA MET A 146 5.77 18.98 -0.40
C MET A 146 6.65 19.98 0.37
N ARG A 147 7.85 20.26 -0.15
CA ARG A 147 8.81 21.18 0.50
C ARG A 147 8.21 22.56 0.80
N ALA A 148 7.43 23.12 -0.14
CA ALA A 148 6.78 24.42 0.04
C ALA A 148 5.76 24.37 1.20
N THR A 149 4.90 23.36 1.21
CA THR A 149 3.93 23.11 2.29
C THR A 149 4.63 22.93 3.63
N ALA A 150 5.68 22.11 3.69
CA ALA A 150 6.42 21.90 4.93
C ALA A 150 6.92 23.21 5.54
N ARG A 151 7.50 24.09 4.72
CA ARG A 151 7.97 25.42 5.15
C ARG A 151 6.84 26.37 5.52
N GLU A 152 5.73 26.36 4.78
CA GLU A 152 4.52 27.15 5.11
C GLU A 152 4.01 26.81 6.51
N TYR A 153 4.09 25.52 6.91
CA TYR A 153 3.65 25.04 8.21
C TYR A 153 4.80 24.94 9.24
N GLY A 154 5.91 25.64 9.00
CA GLY A 154 6.95 25.84 10.00
C GLY A 154 7.96 24.71 10.18
N LEU A 155 7.96 23.69 9.32
CA LEU A 155 9.03 22.68 9.32
C LEU A 155 10.32 23.26 8.77
N GLU A 156 11.43 22.90 9.41
CA GLU A 156 12.76 23.16 8.91
C GLU A 156 13.09 22.21 7.76
N VAL A 157 13.41 22.79 6.60
CA VAL A 157 13.84 22.05 5.40
C VAL A 157 15.01 22.77 4.75
N ASN A 158 16.22 22.29 4.99
CA ASN A 158 17.50 22.74 4.44
C ASN A 158 18.44 21.54 4.17
N GLU A 159 19.73 21.79 3.97
CA GLU A 159 20.73 20.76 3.65
C GLU A 159 21.11 19.89 4.85
N ASN A 160 21.22 20.46 6.06
CA ASN A 160 21.53 19.69 7.27
C ASN A 160 20.29 18.93 7.81
N VAL A 161 19.10 19.54 7.71
CA VAL A 161 17.87 19.13 8.40
C VAL A 161 16.67 19.16 7.45
N ASP A 162 15.89 18.08 7.44
CA ASP A 162 14.59 18.02 6.75
C ASP A 162 13.56 17.33 7.65
N GLU A 163 12.77 18.14 8.36
CA GLU A 163 11.81 17.67 9.36
C GLU A 163 10.60 16.95 8.74
N ARG A 164 10.48 16.91 7.42
CA ARG A 164 9.48 16.05 6.74
C ARG A 164 9.72 14.56 6.98
N TYR A 165 10.96 14.18 7.30
CA TYR A 165 11.33 12.81 7.69
C TYR A 165 11.05 12.49 9.16
N HIS A 166 10.71 13.49 9.98
CA HIS A 166 10.40 13.33 11.40
C HIS A 166 8.91 13.02 11.54
N ILE A 167 8.55 11.82 11.98
CA ILE A 167 7.18 11.32 11.92
C ILE A 167 6.21 12.16 12.77
N GLU A 168 6.59 12.57 13.98
CA GLU A 168 5.76 13.38 14.87
C GLU A 168 5.50 14.77 14.27
N LYS A 169 6.57 15.46 13.85
CA LYS A 169 6.47 16.81 13.28
C LYS A 169 5.69 16.82 11.97
N SER A 170 5.96 15.87 11.07
CA SER A 170 5.22 15.73 9.82
C SER A 170 3.76 15.33 10.05
N THR A 171 3.47 14.50 11.07
CA THR A 171 2.08 14.16 11.45
C THR A 171 1.32 15.38 11.95
N GLN A 172 1.96 16.24 12.75
CA GLN A 172 1.36 17.49 13.19
C GLN A 172 1.01 18.40 12.00
N VAL A 173 1.94 18.56 11.05
CA VAL A 173 1.66 19.35 9.82
C VAL A 173 0.55 18.73 8.98
N ALA A 174 0.50 17.40 8.85
CA ALA A 174 -0.59 16.72 8.17
C ALA A 174 -1.94 17.02 8.85
N CYS A 175 -2.00 17.02 10.19
CA CYS A 175 -3.21 17.39 10.94
C CYS A 175 -3.63 18.83 10.64
N ASP A 176 -2.71 19.79 10.69
CA ASP A 176 -2.99 21.20 10.44
C ASP A 176 -3.50 21.42 9.01
N TYR A 177 -2.91 20.73 8.04
CA TYR A 177 -3.31 20.76 6.64
C TYR A 177 -4.71 20.15 6.45
N LEU A 178 -4.99 18.99 7.04
CA LEU A 178 -6.29 18.34 7.00
C LEU A 178 -7.38 19.23 7.62
N ASN A 179 -7.13 19.83 8.78
CA ASN A 179 -8.08 20.74 9.43
C ASN A 179 -8.38 21.98 8.58
N LYS A 180 -7.36 22.57 7.94
CA LYS A 180 -7.54 23.71 7.01
C LYS A 180 -8.51 23.36 5.88
N TRP A 181 -8.34 22.19 5.26
CA TRP A 181 -9.15 21.79 4.11
C TRP A 181 -10.50 21.21 4.51
N LYS A 182 -10.62 20.56 5.66
CA LYS A 182 -11.92 20.18 6.24
C LYS A 182 -12.80 21.40 6.49
N LYS A 183 -12.22 22.48 7.01
CA LYS A 183 -12.95 23.76 7.19
C LYS A 183 -13.45 24.34 5.87
N ARG A 184 -12.74 24.12 4.76
CA ARG A 184 -13.11 24.64 3.44
C ARG A 184 -14.12 23.76 2.71
N PHE A 185 -13.88 22.45 2.65
CA PHE A 185 -14.66 21.53 1.83
C PHE A 185 -15.82 20.86 2.56
N GLY A 186 -15.85 20.93 3.90
CA GLY A 186 -16.98 20.45 4.70
C GLY A 186 -17.00 18.94 4.92
N THR A 187 -16.54 18.10 3.98
CA THR A 187 -16.47 16.64 4.12
C THR A 187 -15.03 16.12 4.22
N TRP A 188 -14.84 14.98 4.86
CA TRP A 188 -13.56 14.27 4.97
C TRP A 188 -13.16 13.62 3.64
N THR A 189 -14.11 13.11 2.86
CA THR A 189 -13.82 12.55 1.52
C THR A 189 -13.22 13.60 0.59
N LEU A 190 -13.80 14.81 0.49
CA LEU A 190 -13.22 15.91 -0.28
C LEU A 190 -11.90 16.41 0.32
N THR A 191 -11.77 16.39 1.64
CA THR A 191 -10.51 16.77 2.32
C THR A 191 -9.37 15.82 1.96
N ALA A 192 -9.62 14.51 1.96
CA ALA A 192 -8.65 13.51 1.54
C ALA A 192 -8.33 13.63 0.03
N ALA A 193 -9.33 13.85 -0.82
CA ALA A 193 -9.11 14.11 -2.24
C ALA A 193 -8.25 15.38 -2.48
N ALA A 194 -8.48 16.44 -1.70
CA ALA A 194 -7.69 17.67 -1.75
C ALA A 194 -6.27 17.49 -1.21
N TYR A 195 -6.04 16.53 -0.34
CA TYR A 195 -4.70 16.14 0.09
C TYR A 195 -3.88 15.60 -1.07
N ASN A 196 -4.47 14.71 -1.88
CA ASN A 196 -3.81 14.11 -3.05
C ASN A 196 -3.71 15.06 -4.26
N ALA A 197 -4.83 15.62 -4.72
CA ALA A 197 -4.88 16.43 -5.95
C ALA A 197 -4.46 17.89 -5.75
N GLY A 198 -4.32 18.32 -4.49
CA GLY A 198 -4.23 19.71 -4.13
C GLY A 198 -5.61 20.42 -4.10
N PRO A 199 -5.79 21.38 -3.19
CA PRO A 199 -7.07 22.03 -2.91
C PRO A 199 -7.56 22.92 -4.07
N GLY A 200 -6.65 23.54 -4.82
CA GLY A 200 -7.01 24.32 -6.00
C GLY A 200 -7.59 23.46 -7.12
N GLY A 201 -7.08 22.24 -7.28
CA GLY A 201 -7.58 21.26 -8.24
C GLY A 201 -8.99 20.81 -7.89
N ILE A 202 -9.21 20.42 -6.63
CA ILE A 202 -10.54 20.03 -6.14
C ILE A 202 -11.55 21.16 -6.30
N GLN A 203 -11.20 22.39 -5.86
CA GLN A 203 -12.10 23.54 -6.03
C GLN A 203 -12.47 23.77 -7.50
N LYS A 204 -11.48 23.73 -8.40
CA LYS A 204 -11.70 23.92 -9.84
C LYS A 204 -12.72 22.90 -10.38
N TYR A 205 -12.60 21.63 -10.02
CA TYR A 205 -13.52 20.59 -10.50
C TYR A 205 -14.92 20.73 -9.90
N MET A 206 -15.03 21.06 -8.61
CA MET A 206 -16.32 21.41 -7.99
C MET A 206 -17.02 22.55 -8.74
N ASP A 207 -16.27 23.61 -9.07
CA ASP A 207 -16.82 24.79 -9.74
C ASP A 207 -17.28 24.51 -11.18
N ILE A 208 -16.52 23.69 -11.92
CA ILE A 208 -16.82 23.32 -13.32
C ILE A 208 -18.01 22.35 -13.37
N GLN A 209 -18.01 21.33 -12.51
CA GLN A 209 -18.99 20.24 -12.54
C GLN A 209 -20.25 20.55 -11.75
N LYS A 210 -20.25 21.63 -10.96
CA LYS A 210 -21.35 22.02 -10.08
C LYS A 210 -21.71 20.92 -9.06
N ALA A 211 -20.68 20.21 -8.61
CA ALA A 211 -20.77 19.14 -7.63
C ALA A 211 -20.00 19.50 -6.37
N ASN A 212 -20.51 19.07 -5.22
CA ASN A 212 -19.94 19.35 -3.90
C ASN A 212 -19.74 18.09 -3.06
N ASP A 213 -19.75 16.92 -3.70
CA ASP A 213 -19.41 15.64 -3.11
C ASP A 213 -18.26 15.00 -3.90
N TYR A 214 -17.39 14.26 -3.21
CA TYR A 214 -16.32 13.49 -3.83
C TYR A 214 -16.84 12.46 -4.84
N TYR A 215 -17.93 11.78 -4.51
CA TYR A 215 -18.49 10.71 -5.34
C TYR A 215 -19.04 11.24 -6.68
N ASP A 216 -19.55 12.48 -6.68
CA ASP A 216 -20.09 13.13 -7.87
C ASP A 216 -19.02 13.79 -8.76
N LEU A 217 -17.76 13.86 -8.30
CA LEU A 217 -16.69 14.52 -9.04
C LEU A 217 -15.96 13.57 -10.00
N LEU A 218 -15.96 13.95 -11.28
CA LEU A 218 -15.06 13.39 -12.27
C LEU A 218 -13.65 13.95 -12.07
N LEU A 219 -12.84 13.23 -11.31
CA LEU A 219 -11.44 13.55 -11.02
C LEU A 219 -10.48 12.75 -11.92
N ASN A 220 -9.20 13.09 -11.89
CA ASN A 220 -8.18 12.30 -12.56
C ASN A 220 -8.12 10.87 -11.97
N PRO A 221 -7.59 9.88 -12.71
CA PRO A 221 -7.60 8.48 -12.26
C PRO A 221 -6.92 8.22 -10.92
N GLU A 222 -5.91 9.00 -10.54
CA GLU A 222 -5.23 8.81 -9.25
C GLU A 222 -6.14 9.26 -8.10
N THR A 223 -6.67 10.48 -8.18
CA THR A 223 -7.48 11.07 -7.12
C THR A 223 -8.85 10.41 -7.01
N SER A 224 -9.49 10.02 -8.12
CA SER A 224 -10.78 9.33 -8.11
C SER A 224 -10.74 7.95 -7.45
N ARG A 225 -9.54 7.36 -7.32
CA ARG A 225 -9.31 6.09 -6.63
C ARG A 225 -8.85 6.28 -5.18
N TYR A 226 -8.37 7.48 -4.84
CA TYR A 226 -7.54 7.69 -3.66
C TYR A 226 -8.28 7.40 -2.35
N VAL A 227 -9.51 7.89 -2.21
CA VAL A 227 -10.32 7.67 -0.99
C VAL A 227 -10.72 6.19 -0.88
N PHE A 228 -11.09 5.56 -1.99
CA PHE A 228 -11.40 4.12 -2.04
C PHE A 228 -10.21 3.25 -1.63
N ARG A 229 -9.00 3.60 -2.10
CA ARG A 229 -7.76 2.92 -1.71
C ARG A 229 -7.52 3.02 -0.21
N ILE A 230 -7.73 4.20 0.38
CA ILE A 230 -7.58 4.39 1.84
C ILE A 230 -8.59 3.51 2.59
N MET A 231 -9.84 3.46 2.15
CA MET A 231 -10.89 2.63 2.77
C MET A 231 -10.59 1.13 2.66
N ALA A 232 -10.13 0.65 1.51
CA ALA A 232 -9.72 -0.73 1.34
C ALA A 232 -8.56 -1.11 2.27
N ILE A 233 -7.53 -0.24 2.36
CA ILE A 233 -6.41 -0.45 3.28
C ILE A 233 -6.90 -0.45 4.74
N LYS A 234 -7.76 0.51 5.12
CA LYS A 234 -8.37 0.58 6.46
C LYS A 234 -9.03 -0.73 6.81
N GLU A 235 -9.92 -1.22 5.94
CA GLU A 235 -10.72 -2.40 6.18
C GLU A 235 -9.85 -3.66 6.27
N ILE A 236 -8.96 -3.88 5.30
CA ILE A 236 -8.10 -5.06 5.25
C ILE A 236 -7.12 -5.10 6.43
N VAL A 237 -6.50 -3.97 6.78
CA VAL A 237 -5.52 -3.92 7.89
C VAL A 237 -6.22 -4.01 9.25
N SER A 238 -7.46 -3.55 9.37
CA SER A 238 -8.24 -3.67 10.61
C SER A 238 -8.84 -5.07 10.81
N ASN A 239 -9.17 -5.74 9.71
CA ASN A 239 -9.82 -7.05 9.72
C ASN A 239 -9.02 -8.11 8.91
N PRO A 240 -7.72 -8.32 9.18
CA PRO A 240 -6.85 -9.14 8.33
C PRO A 240 -7.37 -10.56 8.10
N ALA A 241 -7.89 -11.22 9.14
CA ALA A 241 -8.44 -12.57 9.04
C ALA A 241 -9.65 -12.66 8.10
N LYS A 242 -10.50 -11.60 8.02
CA LYS A 242 -11.64 -11.55 7.10
C LYS A 242 -11.19 -11.64 5.63
N TYR A 243 -10.01 -11.12 5.34
CA TYR A 243 -9.44 -11.05 3.99
C TYR A 243 -8.36 -12.12 3.75
N GLY A 244 -8.31 -13.17 4.60
CA GLY A 244 -7.42 -14.32 4.41
C GLY A 244 -5.97 -14.09 4.85
N PHE A 245 -5.70 -13.05 5.63
CA PHE A 245 -4.37 -12.80 6.20
C PHE A 245 -4.24 -13.41 7.59
N ASP A 246 -3.36 -14.40 7.71
CA ASP A 246 -2.93 -14.96 8.99
C ASP A 246 -1.51 -14.44 9.31
N VAL A 247 -1.43 -13.46 10.21
CA VAL A 247 -0.17 -12.82 10.63
C VAL A 247 -0.06 -12.94 12.13
N ALA A 248 0.91 -13.72 12.61
CA ALA A 248 1.11 -13.91 14.04
C ALA A 248 1.55 -12.60 14.72
N LYS A 249 1.28 -12.48 16.02
CA LYS A 249 1.61 -11.25 16.77
C LYS A 249 3.13 -10.99 16.78
N GLU A 250 3.91 -12.05 16.79
CA GLU A 250 5.37 -12.06 16.81
C GLU A 250 5.97 -11.61 15.48
N ASP A 251 5.19 -11.69 14.39
CA ASP A 251 5.63 -11.30 13.05
C ASP A 251 5.61 -9.78 12.83
N PHE A 252 4.90 -9.03 13.67
CA PHE A 252 4.81 -7.58 13.55
C PHE A 252 6.12 -6.89 13.92
N TYR A 253 6.44 -5.82 13.18
CA TYR A 253 7.60 -5.00 13.52
C TYR A 253 7.33 -4.24 14.82
N GLN A 254 8.29 -4.27 15.73
CA GLN A 254 8.25 -3.55 16.98
C GLN A 254 9.05 -2.24 16.88
N ALA A 255 8.61 -1.22 17.60
CA ALA A 255 9.43 -0.03 17.82
C ALA A 255 10.62 -0.42 18.71
N VAL A 256 11.82 0.05 18.33
CA VAL A 256 13.00 -0.12 19.19
C VAL A 256 12.95 0.98 20.25
N PRO A 257 12.96 0.65 21.55
CA PRO A 257 12.96 1.64 22.61
C PRO A 257 14.15 2.59 22.49
N THR A 258 13.90 3.87 22.70
CA THR A 258 14.90 4.94 22.61
C THR A 258 14.91 5.80 23.87
N PHE A 259 15.98 6.56 24.05
CA PHE A 259 16.03 7.74 24.90
C PHE A 259 16.45 8.94 24.06
N THR A 260 16.27 10.15 24.59
CA THR A 260 16.54 11.39 23.86
C THR A 260 17.77 12.12 24.40
N VAL A 261 18.56 12.70 23.50
CA VAL A 261 19.69 13.58 23.82
C VAL A 261 19.44 14.95 23.20
N GLU A 262 19.57 16.02 23.99
CA GLU A 262 19.51 17.39 23.45
C GLU A 262 20.87 17.82 22.89
N VAL A 263 20.85 18.45 21.72
CA VAL A 263 22.02 19.03 21.06
C VAL A 263 21.67 20.44 20.62
N ASP A 264 22.46 21.41 21.06
CA ASP A 264 22.35 22.82 20.66
C ASP A 264 23.66 23.36 20.06
N GLU A 265 24.69 22.52 19.92
CA GLU A 265 25.99 22.89 19.35
C GLU A 265 26.13 22.36 17.92
N PRO A 266 27.09 22.89 17.14
CA PRO A 266 27.54 22.25 15.91
C PRO A 266 28.09 20.84 16.20
N ILE A 267 27.75 19.87 15.35
CA ILE A 267 28.31 18.51 15.38
C ILE A 267 29.15 18.33 14.12
N GLY A 268 30.47 18.26 14.27
CA GLY A 268 31.38 18.10 13.13
C GLY A 268 31.23 16.76 12.41
N ASN A 269 30.84 15.70 13.13
CA ASN A 269 30.67 14.36 12.56
C ASN A 269 29.69 13.52 13.39
N TRP A 270 28.57 13.12 12.78
CA TRP A 270 27.55 12.28 13.40
C TRP A 270 28.00 10.84 13.65
N ALA A 271 29.02 10.34 12.95
CA ALA A 271 29.59 9.02 13.23
C ALA A 271 30.34 9.03 14.57
N ASP A 272 31.12 10.07 14.85
CA ASP A 272 31.83 10.22 16.14
C ASP A 272 30.84 10.41 17.28
N PHE A 273 29.77 11.19 17.05
CA PHE A 273 28.67 11.31 18.01
C PHE A 273 27.98 9.95 18.25
N ALA A 274 27.71 9.18 17.21
CA ALA A 274 27.07 7.86 17.32
C ALA A 274 27.92 6.86 18.12
N GLN A 275 29.26 6.90 17.96
CA GLN A 275 30.18 6.04 18.70
C GLN A 275 30.17 6.30 20.20
N GLN A 276 29.92 7.53 20.65
CA GLN A 276 29.76 7.86 22.08
C GLN A 276 28.61 7.07 22.74
N TYR A 277 27.65 6.62 21.93
CA TYR A 277 26.50 5.81 22.35
C TYR A 277 26.60 4.35 21.89
N GLU A 278 27.77 3.90 21.43
CA GLU A 278 28.03 2.53 20.97
C GLU A 278 27.12 2.07 19.83
N ILE A 279 26.70 3.01 18.97
CA ILE A 279 25.89 2.73 17.78
C ILE A 279 26.60 3.18 16.50
N SER A 280 26.30 2.51 15.39
CA SER A 280 26.79 2.95 14.08
C SER A 280 26.06 4.20 13.58
N TYR A 281 26.72 4.99 12.73
CA TYR A 281 26.10 6.10 11.99
C TYR A 281 24.80 5.69 11.28
N LYS A 282 24.77 4.49 10.68
CA LYS A 282 23.56 3.94 10.03
C LYS A 282 22.39 3.80 10.99
N VAL A 283 22.65 3.33 12.22
CA VAL A 283 21.62 3.19 13.26
C VAL A 283 21.13 4.57 13.70
N LEU A 284 22.05 5.51 13.97
CA LEU A 284 21.69 6.89 14.32
C LEU A 284 20.76 7.52 13.26
N LYS A 285 21.12 7.42 11.98
CA LYS A 285 20.31 7.98 10.87
C LYS A 285 19.00 7.25 10.64
N ARG A 286 18.87 6.00 11.07
CA ARG A 286 17.60 5.27 11.01
C ARG A 286 16.59 5.80 12.03
N HIS A 287 17.06 6.19 13.21
CA HIS A 287 16.25 6.81 14.25
C HIS A 287 16.04 8.32 14.02
N ASN A 288 17.00 8.98 13.38
CA ASN A 288 16.95 10.41 13.09
C ASN A 288 17.06 10.68 11.58
N PRO A 289 16.11 10.17 10.77
CA PRO A 289 16.19 10.27 9.31
C PRO A 289 16.06 11.72 8.80
N TRP A 290 15.61 12.64 9.66
CA TRP A 290 15.54 14.07 9.39
C TRP A 290 16.89 14.77 9.44
N LEU A 291 17.91 14.17 10.07
CA LEU A 291 19.30 14.58 9.86
C LEU A 291 19.68 14.17 8.44
N ARG A 292 20.16 15.10 7.61
CA ARG A 292 20.41 14.83 6.19
C ARG A 292 21.88 14.66 5.87
N GLU A 293 22.71 15.53 6.42
CA GLU A 293 24.16 15.48 6.25
C GLU A 293 24.88 14.64 7.32
N PRO A 294 26.18 14.32 7.11
CA PRO A 294 27.01 13.62 8.10
C PRO A 294 27.47 14.53 9.26
N HIS A 295 27.11 15.81 9.24
CA HIS A 295 27.42 16.81 10.26
C HIS A 295 26.18 17.69 10.53
N LEU A 296 26.28 18.59 11.49
CA LEU A 296 25.26 19.60 11.80
C LEU A 296 25.96 20.95 12.05
N ASN A 297 25.66 21.96 11.23
CA ASN A 297 26.34 23.27 11.33
C ASN A 297 25.87 24.11 12.52
N ASN A 298 24.57 24.10 12.83
CA ASN A 298 23.88 24.72 13.99
C ASN A 298 24.53 25.95 14.68
N ALA A 299 25.04 26.91 13.90
CA ALA A 299 25.64 28.13 14.44
C ALA A 299 24.63 29.01 15.19
N SER A 300 23.34 28.85 14.91
CA SER A 300 22.22 29.54 15.56
C SER A 300 21.90 29.01 16.96
N ARG A 301 22.58 27.96 17.42
CA ARG A 301 22.34 27.29 18.71
C ARG A 301 20.89 26.81 18.88
N LYS A 302 20.24 26.44 17.77
CA LYS A 302 18.90 25.86 17.81
C LYS A 302 18.98 24.51 18.53
N LYS A 303 18.05 24.27 19.45
CA LYS A 303 17.95 22.98 20.14
C LYS A 303 17.34 21.93 19.24
N TYR A 304 17.99 20.78 19.19
CA TYR A 304 17.53 19.57 18.53
C TYR A 304 17.48 18.42 19.54
N THR A 305 16.52 17.52 19.35
CA THR A 305 16.38 16.30 20.16
C THR A 305 16.73 15.11 19.28
N ILE A 306 17.74 14.35 19.68
CA ILE A 306 18.26 13.19 18.95
C ILE A 306 17.78 11.92 19.65
N GLU A 307 17.14 11.03 18.92
CA GLU A 307 16.72 9.73 19.43
C GLU A 307 17.87 8.71 19.35
N ILE A 308 18.19 8.10 20.48
CA ILE A 308 19.23 7.07 20.61
C ILE A 308 18.56 5.77 21.04
N PRO A 309 18.71 4.66 20.31
CA PRO A 309 18.15 3.39 20.72
C PRO A 309 18.84 2.85 21.98
N ASN A 310 18.06 2.17 22.81
CA ASN A 310 18.59 1.44 23.95
C ASN A 310 19.56 0.34 23.48
N LYS A 311 20.54 0.01 24.33
CA LYS A 311 21.51 -1.07 24.06
C LYS A 311 20.81 -2.43 23.92
N GLY A 312 21.42 -3.34 23.16
CA GLY A 312 20.94 -4.71 22.96
C GLY A 312 19.97 -4.93 21.79
N TYR A 313 19.48 -3.87 21.14
CA TYR A 313 18.56 -3.97 19.99
C TYR A 313 19.27 -3.97 18.62
N TYR A 314 20.49 -3.45 18.57
CA TYR A 314 21.32 -3.45 17.36
C TYR A 314 22.63 -4.17 17.62
N ARG A 315 23.25 -4.67 16.55
CA ARG A 315 24.62 -5.17 16.61
C ARG A 315 25.54 -4.02 17.02
N GLU A 316 26.41 -4.27 17.98
CA GLU A 316 27.42 -3.31 18.42
C GLU A 316 28.33 -2.92 17.25
N SER A 317 28.63 -1.62 17.13
CA SER A 317 29.66 -1.18 16.19
C SER A 317 31.02 -1.50 16.79
N LYS A 318 31.85 -2.25 16.06
CA LYS A 318 33.27 -2.39 16.35
C LYS A 318 34.00 -1.08 16.08
#